data_AF-A0A3B0CFF2-F1
#
_entry.id   AF-A0A3B0CFF2-F1
#
_cell.length_a   1.000
_cell.length_b   1.000
_cell.length_c   1.000
_cell.angle_alpha   90.00
_cell.angle_beta   90.00
_cell.angle_gamma   90.00
#
_symmetry.space_group_name_H-M   'P 1'
#
loop_
_entity.id
_entity.type
_entity.pdbx_description
1 polymer ?
#
loop_
_entity_poly.entity_id
_entity_poly.type
_entity_poly.pdbx_seq_one_letter_code
_entity_poly.pdbx_strand_id
1 'polypeptide(L)'
;MASSFAPTVKSHRKRPTSNSEGPCPINKIGCILIFCLISISPFSFSQTQKGVWLTDVASQALDSKEGIQEVVWRCKTYGIHQVYVVVWNRGHTLYPSEVMQREFGKKVSPRFADKDILQELIDIAHAEGLKVHAWFEFGFSSSYQEEDGGHILRTRPEWKALDNEGKLVSKNGFQWMNAFDPEVQDFLLSLISEVVENYDIDGIQGDDRLPANPSTAGYDELTISLYKKEHNGQAPPQDYKDPDWVDWRAKRLNLFAKRIYETVKILKSDIVVTMAPSIFPWSKEEYLQDWPTWVQNGWVDAIIPQVYRYNLKAYTTTLDANLEFMPKNRETELIPGVLLKVGDYVPSKRFLRKMIKTNRKRGLDSEVFFFYEGLKEHERFFSKLYPKLNVKQ
;
A
#
# COMPACT_ATOMS: atom_id res chain seq x y z
N MET A 1 -52.56 -1.89 53.07
CA MET A 1 -51.78 -3.01 53.63
C MET A 1 -50.32 -2.58 53.55
N ALA A 2 -49.65 -2.08 54.59
CA ALA A 2 -49.46 -2.62 55.94
C ALA A 2 -48.76 -4.00 55.88
N SER A 3 -47.62 -4.26 56.55
CA SER A 3 -47.01 -3.51 57.67
C SER A 3 -45.52 -3.88 57.94
N SER A 4 -44.71 -2.87 58.32
CA SER A 4 -43.64 -2.83 59.38
C SER A 4 -42.67 -4.02 59.59
N PHE A 5 -41.38 -3.82 59.93
CA PHE A 5 -40.91 -3.07 61.12
C PHE A 5 -39.47 -2.52 61.00
N ALA A 6 -39.22 -1.39 61.66
CA ALA A 6 -37.93 -1.00 62.25
C ALA A 6 -38.07 -1.09 63.80
N PRO A 7 -37.00 -1.10 64.62
CA PRO A 7 -36.26 0.13 65.00
C PRO A 7 -34.74 -0.15 65.20
N THR A 8 -33.85 0.67 65.80
CA THR A 8 -33.94 1.96 66.53
C THR A 8 -32.62 2.76 66.37
N VAL A 9 -32.62 4.08 66.59
CA VAL A 9 -31.40 4.88 66.81
C VAL A 9 -31.14 5.06 68.31
N LYS A 10 -29.86 4.97 68.74
CA LYS A 10 -29.37 5.65 69.95
C LYS A 10 -27.98 6.25 69.70
N SER A 11 -27.69 7.32 70.43
CA SER A 11 -26.54 8.21 70.24
C SER A 11 -25.77 8.38 71.55
N HIS A 12 -24.45 8.64 71.48
CA HIS A 12 -23.75 9.73 72.19
C HIS A 12 -22.22 9.56 72.24
N ARG A 13 -21.53 10.64 71.83
CA ARG A 13 -20.21 11.16 72.24
C ARG A 13 -19.26 10.26 73.07
N LYS A 14 -18.02 10.11 72.57
CA LYS A 14 -16.79 10.63 73.23
C LYS A 14 -15.56 10.61 72.30
N ARG A 15 -14.91 11.77 72.15
CA ARG A 15 -13.45 11.93 71.94
C ARG A 15 -12.84 12.28 73.33
N PRO A 16 -11.50 12.37 73.53
CA PRO A 16 -10.37 12.02 72.65
C PRO A 16 -9.35 11.07 73.32
N THR A 17 -8.35 10.60 72.56
CA THR A 17 -6.93 10.60 72.95
C THR A 17 -6.04 10.44 71.73
N SER A 18 -4.83 11.01 71.79
CA SER A 18 -3.79 10.94 70.76
C SER A 18 -2.94 9.68 70.85
N ASN A 19 -2.35 9.28 69.71
CA ASN A 19 -0.95 8.85 69.48
C ASN A 19 -0.90 8.34 68.03
N SER A 20 -0.32 9.06 67.06
CA SER A 20 1.13 9.22 66.81
C SER A 20 1.81 7.94 66.32
N GLU A 21 1.68 7.64 65.03
CA GLU A 21 2.65 6.83 64.26
C GLU A 21 2.61 7.26 62.79
N GLY A 22 3.75 7.14 62.11
CA GLY A 22 4.09 7.98 60.95
C GLY A 22 3.52 7.55 59.58
N PRO A 23 3.63 8.41 58.55
CA PRO A 23 3.17 8.10 57.20
C PRO A 23 4.05 7.05 56.52
N CYS A 24 3.37 6.04 55.95
CA CYS A 24 3.97 5.05 55.06
C CYS A 24 4.67 5.74 53.85
N PRO A 25 5.87 5.30 53.43
CA PRO A 25 6.59 5.95 52.34
C PRO A 25 5.87 5.73 51.00
N ILE A 26 5.27 6.80 50.47
CA ILE A 26 4.79 6.85 49.10
C ILE A 26 6.02 6.87 48.18
N ASN A 27 6.34 5.71 47.60
CA ASN A 27 7.32 5.60 46.52
C ASN A 27 6.85 6.42 45.32
N LYS A 28 7.33 7.67 45.23
CA LYS A 28 7.27 8.48 44.01
C LYS A 28 8.24 7.91 42.98
N ILE A 29 7.85 6.82 42.33
CA ILE A 29 8.44 6.44 41.05
C ILE A 29 7.99 7.51 40.06
N GLY A 30 8.87 8.48 39.80
CA GLY A 30 8.66 9.44 38.74
C GLY A 30 8.74 8.71 37.40
N CYS A 31 7.61 8.45 36.76
CA CYS A 31 7.57 8.02 35.37
C CYS A 31 8.11 9.17 34.51
N ILE A 32 9.41 9.13 34.21
CA ILE A 32 10.00 9.95 33.17
C ILE A 32 9.44 9.42 31.85
N LEU A 33 8.42 10.10 31.34
CA LEU A 33 7.95 9.94 29.96
C LEU A 33 9.06 10.45 29.03
N ILE A 34 9.99 9.57 28.70
CA ILE A 34 10.95 9.80 27.63
C ILE A 34 10.16 9.75 26.33
N PHE A 35 9.69 10.92 25.88
CA PHE A 35 9.34 11.13 24.47
C PHE A 35 10.64 11.01 23.66
N CYS A 36 11.00 9.78 23.30
CA CYS A 36 11.92 9.54 22.20
C CYS A 36 11.24 10.07 20.93
N LEU A 37 11.54 11.32 20.59
CA LEU A 37 11.36 11.84 19.25
C LEU A 37 12.26 11.03 18.32
N ILE A 38 11.73 9.92 17.81
CA ILE A 38 12.33 9.17 16.71
C ILE A 38 12.31 10.11 15.52
N SER A 39 13.45 10.77 15.29
CA SER A 39 13.66 11.61 14.12
C SER A 39 13.70 10.69 12.91
N ILE A 40 12.56 10.49 12.24
CA ILE A 40 12.46 9.78 10.97
C ILE A 40 13.20 10.62 9.93
N SER A 41 14.49 10.34 9.77
CA SER A 41 15.30 10.90 8.69
C SER A 41 14.71 10.45 7.35
N PRO A 42 14.64 11.34 6.34
CA PRO A 42 14.17 10.96 5.02
C PRO A 42 15.05 9.83 4.47
N PHE A 43 14.42 8.75 4.02
CA PHE A 43 15.12 7.63 3.40
C PHE A 43 15.78 8.10 2.09
N SER A 44 16.99 7.61 1.83
CA SER A 44 17.70 7.90 0.59
C SER A 44 18.31 6.63 0.02
N PHE A 45 17.97 6.33 -1.23
CA PHE A 45 18.49 5.15 -1.91
C PHE A 45 19.98 5.31 -2.20
N SER A 46 20.80 4.44 -1.61
CA SER A 46 22.25 4.41 -1.85
C SER A 46 22.63 4.00 -3.28
N GLN A 47 21.71 3.43 -4.06
CA GLN A 47 21.92 2.93 -5.42
C GLN A 47 20.71 3.25 -6.32
N THR A 48 20.90 3.18 -7.64
CA THR A 48 19.79 3.22 -8.62
C THR A 48 18.76 2.14 -8.30
N GLN A 49 17.47 2.42 -8.44
CA GLN A 49 16.41 1.43 -8.21
C GLN A 49 16.01 0.78 -9.54
N LYS A 50 16.38 -0.49 -9.73
CA LYS A 50 16.05 -1.28 -10.92
C LYS A 50 15.22 -2.48 -10.52
N GLY A 51 13.93 -2.40 -10.80
CA GLY A 51 12.95 -3.36 -10.31
C GLY A 51 12.09 -4.03 -11.36
N VAL A 52 11.38 -5.08 -10.94
CA VAL A 52 10.35 -5.73 -11.76
C VAL A 52 9.15 -6.12 -10.89
N TRP A 53 7.94 -5.94 -11.42
CA TRP A 53 6.72 -6.48 -10.83
C TRP A 53 6.58 -7.98 -11.15
N LEU A 54 6.26 -8.77 -10.13
CA LEU A 54 6.07 -10.22 -10.18
C LEU A 54 4.68 -10.55 -9.65
N THR A 55 3.69 -10.54 -10.55
CA THR A 55 2.31 -10.92 -10.26
C THR A 55 2.09 -12.41 -10.52
N ASP A 56 1.09 -13.01 -9.88
CA ASP A 56 0.58 -14.34 -10.23
C ASP A 56 -0.43 -14.29 -11.40
N VAL A 57 -0.95 -13.11 -11.76
CA VAL A 57 -1.83 -12.94 -12.92
C VAL A 57 -1.02 -13.03 -14.23
N ALA A 58 -1.47 -13.89 -15.15
CA ALA A 58 -0.79 -14.15 -16.44
C ALA A 58 0.69 -14.58 -16.31
N SER A 59 1.09 -15.12 -15.16
CA SER A 59 2.40 -15.73 -14.90
C SER A 59 2.25 -17.01 -14.11
N GLN A 60 3.18 -17.95 -14.29
CA GLN A 60 3.33 -19.18 -13.49
C GLN A 60 4.65 -19.20 -12.72
N ALA A 61 5.34 -18.05 -12.66
CA ALA A 61 6.69 -17.94 -12.09
C ALA A 61 6.79 -18.29 -10.60
N LEU A 62 5.68 -18.14 -9.87
CA LEU A 62 5.57 -18.43 -8.45
C LEU A 62 5.04 -19.84 -8.14
N ASP A 63 4.67 -20.63 -9.16
CA ASP A 63 4.00 -21.93 -8.95
C ASP A 63 4.95 -23.03 -8.47
N SER A 64 6.27 -22.88 -8.70
CA SER A 64 7.31 -23.81 -8.24
C SER A 64 8.62 -23.12 -7.86
N LYS A 65 9.43 -23.83 -7.08
CA LYS A 65 10.77 -23.40 -6.64
C LYS A 65 11.69 -23.10 -7.81
N GLU A 66 11.64 -23.92 -8.86
CA GLU A 66 12.41 -23.75 -10.10
C GLU A 66 11.97 -22.47 -10.84
N GLY A 67 10.68 -22.15 -10.81
CA GLY A 67 10.14 -20.88 -11.31
C GLY A 67 10.71 -19.67 -10.55
N ILE A 68 10.75 -19.74 -9.22
CA ILE A 68 11.32 -18.73 -8.33
C ILE A 68 12.83 -18.58 -8.55
N GLN A 69 13.57 -19.68 -8.67
CA GLN A 69 15.00 -19.69 -9.00
C GLN A 69 15.26 -19.03 -10.36
N GLU A 70 14.45 -19.32 -11.37
CA GLU A 70 14.55 -18.69 -12.70
C GLU A 70 14.19 -17.18 -12.65
N VAL A 71 13.29 -16.74 -11.75
CA VAL A 71 13.06 -15.32 -11.50
C VAL A 71 14.34 -14.64 -11.03
N VAL A 72 14.94 -15.17 -9.96
CA VAL A 72 16.10 -14.59 -9.30
C VAL A 72 17.32 -14.61 -10.22
N TRP A 73 17.59 -15.76 -10.87
CA TRP A 73 18.67 -15.90 -11.86
C TRP A 73 18.55 -14.89 -12.99
N ARG A 74 17.35 -14.70 -13.55
CA ARG A 74 17.15 -13.77 -14.66
C ARG A 74 17.30 -12.32 -14.21
N CYS A 75 16.74 -11.96 -13.05
CA CYS A 75 16.87 -10.62 -12.49
C CYS A 75 18.35 -10.26 -12.25
N LYS A 76 19.10 -11.16 -11.58
CA LYS A 76 20.55 -11.02 -11.39
C LYS A 76 21.30 -10.84 -12.71
N THR A 77 21.05 -11.73 -13.68
CA THR A 77 21.66 -11.68 -15.02
C THR A 77 21.36 -10.38 -15.77
N TYR A 78 20.23 -9.74 -15.50
CA TYR A 78 19.79 -8.51 -16.17
C TYR A 78 20.14 -7.23 -15.39
N GLY A 79 20.75 -7.34 -14.21
CA GLY A 79 21.05 -6.20 -13.33
C GLY A 79 19.80 -5.58 -12.71
N ILE A 80 18.74 -6.37 -12.53
CA ILE A 80 17.53 -6.04 -11.78
C ILE A 80 17.73 -6.60 -10.38
N HIS A 81 17.54 -5.75 -9.36
CA HIS A 81 17.83 -6.10 -7.97
C HIS A 81 16.67 -5.82 -7.01
N GLN A 82 15.58 -5.21 -7.47
CA GLN A 82 14.32 -5.11 -6.72
C GLN A 82 13.27 -6.05 -7.33
N VAL A 83 12.67 -6.94 -6.55
CA VAL A 83 11.56 -7.81 -6.96
C VAL A 83 10.32 -7.42 -6.18
N TYR A 84 9.33 -6.83 -6.86
CA TYR A 84 8.05 -6.47 -6.26
C TYR A 84 7.07 -7.63 -6.45
N VAL A 85 6.99 -8.53 -5.46
CA VAL A 85 6.18 -9.76 -5.52
C VAL A 85 4.78 -9.51 -4.96
N VAL A 86 3.74 -9.92 -5.70
CA VAL A 86 2.37 -9.75 -5.21
C VAL A 86 2.13 -10.64 -3.99
N VAL A 87 1.61 -10.04 -2.92
CA VAL A 87 1.28 -10.73 -1.66
C VAL A 87 -0.21 -10.67 -1.32
N TRP A 88 -0.97 -9.76 -1.96
CA TRP A 88 -2.41 -9.57 -1.76
C TRP A 88 -3.11 -9.37 -3.12
N ASN A 89 -3.88 -10.38 -3.53
CA ASN A 89 -4.53 -10.43 -4.85
C ASN A 89 -5.91 -11.11 -4.74
N ARG A 90 -6.96 -10.57 -5.39
CA ARG A 90 -8.32 -11.17 -5.47
C ARG A 90 -8.92 -11.59 -4.11
N GLY A 91 -8.70 -10.78 -3.08
CA GLY A 91 -9.16 -11.06 -1.71
C GLY A 91 -8.38 -12.16 -0.99
N HIS A 92 -7.25 -12.63 -1.53
CA HIS A 92 -6.41 -13.67 -0.94
C HIS A 92 -4.98 -13.15 -0.67
N THR A 93 -4.39 -13.60 0.42
CA THR A 93 -2.93 -13.55 0.60
C THR A 93 -2.25 -14.65 -0.21
N LEU A 94 -1.04 -14.37 -0.69
CA LEU A 94 -0.17 -15.35 -1.35
C LEU A 94 0.88 -15.94 -0.40
N TYR A 95 0.83 -15.55 0.88
CA TYR A 95 1.58 -16.11 1.99
C TYR A 95 0.60 -16.63 3.06
N PRO A 96 1.01 -17.56 3.95
CA PRO A 96 0.18 -18.05 5.05
C PRO A 96 -0.10 -16.96 6.10
N SER A 97 -1.33 -16.47 6.12
CA SER A 97 -1.79 -15.35 6.96
C SER A 97 -2.73 -15.82 8.09
N GLU A 98 -2.36 -15.55 9.33
CA GLU A 98 -3.23 -15.76 10.49
C GLU A 98 -4.36 -14.73 10.55
N VAL A 99 -4.13 -13.51 10.02
CA VAL A 99 -5.18 -12.51 9.81
C VAL A 99 -6.27 -13.06 8.87
N MET A 100 -5.91 -13.57 7.69
CA MET A 100 -6.89 -14.16 6.76
C MET A 100 -7.53 -15.46 7.28
N GLN A 101 -6.78 -16.26 8.05
CA GLN A 101 -7.35 -17.44 8.70
C GLN A 101 -8.40 -17.06 9.75
N ARG A 102 -8.17 -16.00 10.53
CA ARG A 102 -9.11 -15.51 11.55
C ARG A 102 -10.34 -14.83 10.95
N GLU A 103 -10.16 -13.91 10.00
CA GLU A 103 -11.27 -13.10 9.46
C GLU A 103 -12.12 -13.86 8.43
N PHE A 104 -11.51 -14.76 7.63
CA PHE A 104 -12.18 -15.39 6.48
C PHE A 104 -12.03 -16.91 6.40
N GLY A 105 -11.34 -17.56 7.36
CA GLY A 105 -11.10 -19.00 7.34
C GLY A 105 -10.20 -19.46 6.19
N LYS A 106 -9.38 -18.56 5.62
CA LYS A 106 -8.66 -18.75 4.35
C LYS A 106 -7.20 -18.34 4.48
N LYS A 107 -6.38 -19.14 5.18
CA LYS A 107 -4.97 -18.84 5.46
C LYS A 107 -4.12 -18.41 4.25
N VAL A 108 -4.37 -18.96 3.06
CA VAL A 108 -3.63 -18.62 1.83
C VAL A 108 -4.51 -18.84 0.59
N SER A 109 -4.16 -18.22 -0.53
CA SER A 109 -4.74 -18.51 -1.84
C SER A 109 -4.68 -20.02 -2.16
N PRO A 110 -5.78 -20.66 -2.62
CA PRO A 110 -5.79 -22.08 -2.95
C PRO A 110 -4.75 -22.52 -3.99
N ARG A 111 -4.28 -21.59 -4.84
CA ARG A 111 -3.21 -21.83 -5.82
C ARG A 111 -1.87 -22.17 -5.18
N PHE A 112 -1.60 -21.61 -4.01
CA PHE A 112 -0.35 -21.75 -3.26
C PHE A 112 -0.57 -22.50 -1.93
N ALA A 113 -1.61 -23.35 -1.87
CA ALA A 113 -1.87 -24.20 -0.72
C ALA A 113 -0.61 -24.99 -0.31
N ASP A 114 -0.42 -25.11 1.00
CA ASP A 114 0.72 -25.80 1.65
C ASP A 114 2.12 -25.24 1.32
N LYS A 115 2.22 -24.04 0.73
CA LYS A 115 3.49 -23.36 0.42
C LYS A 115 3.54 -21.95 1.01
N ASP A 116 4.73 -21.53 1.42
CA ASP A 116 5.06 -20.13 1.64
C ASP A 116 5.97 -19.64 0.51
N ILE A 117 5.36 -19.15 -0.56
CA ILE A 117 6.09 -18.66 -1.74
C ILE A 117 6.76 -17.31 -1.49
N LEU A 118 6.35 -16.57 -0.45
CA LEU A 118 7.00 -15.33 -0.06
C LEU A 118 8.33 -15.64 0.63
N GLN A 119 8.33 -16.55 1.62
CA GLN A 119 9.56 -17.00 2.27
C GLN A 119 10.53 -17.66 1.27
N GLU A 120 10.03 -18.55 0.39
CA GLU A 120 10.90 -19.21 -0.59
C GLU A 120 11.53 -18.22 -1.59
N LEU A 121 10.81 -17.16 -2.00
CA LEU A 121 11.40 -16.10 -2.82
C LEU A 121 12.41 -15.25 -2.04
N ILE A 122 12.14 -14.91 -0.78
CA ILE A 122 13.07 -14.15 0.08
C ILE A 122 14.40 -14.90 0.21
N ASP A 123 14.37 -16.16 0.65
CA ASP A 123 15.55 -16.99 0.86
C ASP A 123 16.44 -17.06 -0.41
N ILE A 124 15.82 -17.29 -1.57
CA ILE A 124 16.53 -17.45 -2.84
C ILE A 124 17.03 -16.09 -3.38
N ALA A 125 16.23 -15.02 -3.26
CA ALA A 125 16.61 -13.70 -3.73
C ALA A 125 17.76 -13.11 -2.89
N HIS A 126 17.65 -13.19 -1.57
CA HIS A 126 18.64 -12.66 -0.63
C HIS A 126 20.00 -13.36 -0.77
N ALA A 127 20.01 -14.69 -0.94
CA ALA A 127 21.24 -15.45 -1.21
C ALA A 127 21.99 -14.97 -2.45
N GLU A 128 21.26 -14.42 -3.44
CA GLU A 128 21.81 -13.90 -4.69
C GLU A 128 22.08 -12.38 -4.67
N GLY A 129 21.75 -11.69 -3.56
CA GLY A 129 21.91 -10.25 -3.35
C GLY A 129 20.76 -9.38 -3.88
N LEU A 130 19.62 -10.00 -4.20
CA LEU A 130 18.40 -9.31 -4.63
C LEU A 130 17.54 -8.94 -3.42
N LYS A 131 16.66 -7.97 -3.62
CA LYS A 131 15.83 -7.35 -2.60
C LYS A 131 14.34 -7.59 -2.92
N VAL A 132 13.55 -7.95 -1.92
CA VAL A 132 12.16 -8.41 -2.08
C VAL A 132 11.20 -7.42 -1.44
N HIS A 133 10.24 -6.93 -2.23
CA HIS A 133 9.22 -5.98 -1.81
C HIS A 133 7.86 -6.65 -1.89
N ALA A 134 7.14 -6.68 -0.76
CA ALA A 134 5.81 -7.24 -0.71
C ALA A 134 4.79 -6.24 -1.28
N TRP A 135 4.17 -6.60 -2.40
CA TRP A 135 3.30 -5.74 -3.19
C TRP A 135 1.82 -6.09 -3.00
N PHE A 136 1.06 -5.11 -2.52
CA PHE A 136 -0.37 -5.25 -2.20
C PHE A 136 -1.24 -4.80 -3.40
N GLU A 137 -1.08 -5.50 -4.54
CA GLU A 137 -1.69 -5.18 -5.85
C GLU A 137 -3.19 -4.84 -5.78
N PHE A 138 -3.96 -5.58 -4.98
CA PHE A 138 -5.41 -5.37 -4.90
C PHE A 138 -5.84 -4.24 -3.96
N GLY A 139 -5.03 -3.86 -2.97
CA GLY A 139 -5.39 -2.83 -1.99
C GLY A 139 -6.81 -2.96 -1.45
N PHE A 140 -7.61 -1.91 -1.64
CA PHE A 140 -9.03 -1.88 -1.25
C PHE A 140 -10.00 -2.62 -2.19
N SER A 141 -9.52 -3.22 -3.29
CA SER A 141 -10.36 -4.08 -4.12
C SER A 141 -10.56 -5.44 -3.46
N SER A 142 -11.81 -5.85 -3.30
CA SER A 142 -12.21 -7.13 -2.70
C SER A 142 -12.17 -8.30 -3.68
N SER A 143 -12.47 -8.04 -4.97
CA SER A 143 -12.56 -9.06 -6.01
C SER A 143 -12.40 -8.48 -7.41
N TYR A 144 -12.24 -9.36 -8.39
CA TYR A 144 -12.25 -9.03 -9.82
C TYR A 144 -13.13 -10.01 -10.58
N GLN A 145 -14.11 -9.46 -11.32
CA GLN A 145 -15.16 -10.19 -12.04
C GLN A 145 -16.06 -11.07 -11.13
N GLU A 146 -16.25 -10.67 -9.88
CA GLU A 146 -17.28 -11.22 -8.97
C GLU A 146 -18.24 -10.09 -8.59
N GLU A 147 -19.39 -9.97 -9.26
CA GLU A 147 -20.31 -8.82 -9.11
C GLU A 147 -20.84 -8.59 -7.68
N ASP A 148 -20.83 -9.62 -6.82
CA ASP A 148 -21.22 -9.54 -5.43
C ASP A 148 -20.13 -9.01 -4.49
N GLY A 149 -18.91 -8.80 -5.01
CA GLY A 149 -17.75 -8.35 -4.27
C GLY A 149 -16.87 -9.48 -3.71
N GLY A 150 -17.09 -10.71 -4.18
CA GLY A 150 -16.29 -11.87 -3.82
C GLY A 150 -16.43 -12.28 -2.35
N HIS A 151 -15.57 -13.22 -1.92
CA HIS A 151 -15.73 -13.83 -0.60
C HIS A 151 -15.57 -12.84 0.56
N ILE A 152 -14.78 -11.78 0.38
CA ILE A 152 -14.61 -10.70 1.35
C ILE A 152 -15.96 -10.01 1.61
N LEU A 153 -16.65 -9.51 0.58
CA LEU A 153 -17.91 -8.78 0.74
C LEU A 153 -19.15 -9.68 0.87
N ARG A 154 -19.02 -10.99 0.61
CA ARG A 154 -19.98 -12.01 1.06
C ARG A 154 -19.93 -12.23 2.58
N THR A 155 -18.74 -12.20 3.18
CA THR A 155 -18.54 -12.38 4.63
C THR A 155 -18.72 -11.08 5.41
N ARG A 156 -18.30 -9.94 4.84
CA ARG A 156 -18.35 -8.59 5.40
C ARG A 156 -19.16 -7.65 4.49
N PRO A 157 -20.49 -7.85 4.35
CA PRO A 157 -21.32 -6.99 3.48
C PRO A 157 -21.36 -5.52 3.93
N GLU A 158 -21.04 -5.23 5.19
CA GLU A 158 -20.89 -3.89 5.76
C GLU A 158 -19.70 -3.11 5.15
N TRP A 159 -18.65 -3.80 4.70
CA TRP A 159 -17.44 -3.17 4.13
C TRP A 159 -17.60 -2.70 2.68
N LYS A 160 -18.80 -2.72 2.09
CA LYS A 160 -19.01 -2.36 0.68
C LYS A 160 -18.80 -0.86 0.44
N ALA A 161 -17.95 -0.51 -0.53
CA ALA A 161 -17.97 0.84 -1.09
C ALA A 161 -19.23 1.01 -1.94
N LEU A 162 -20.04 2.04 -1.64
CA LEU A 162 -21.25 2.34 -2.41
C LEU A 162 -21.09 3.59 -3.28
N ASP A 163 -21.74 3.55 -4.45
CA ASP A 163 -21.88 4.70 -5.35
C ASP A 163 -23.12 5.55 -5.03
N ASN A 164 -23.28 6.66 -5.74
CA ASN A 164 -24.40 7.60 -5.55
C ASN A 164 -25.79 7.01 -5.89
N GLU A 165 -25.86 5.82 -6.49
CA GLU A 165 -27.09 5.06 -6.70
C GLU A 165 -27.31 3.98 -5.61
N GLY A 166 -26.41 3.88 -4.63
CA GLY A 166 -26.44 2.89 -3.56
C GLY A 166 -25.98 1.49 -3.97
N LYS A 167 -25.31 1.35 -5.12
CA LYS A 167 -24.81 0.07 -5.64
C LYS A 167 -23.36 -0.16 -5.21
N LEU A 168 -22.95 -1.43 -5.17
CA LEU A 168 -21.55 -1.79 -4.97
C LEU A 168 -20.69 -1.22 -6.10
N VAL A 169 -19.69 -0.43 -5.73
CA VAL A 169 -18.75 0.21 -6.66
C VAL A 169 -18.01 -0.87 -7.46
N SER A 170 -18.16 -0.82 -8.77
CA SER A 170 -17.48 -1.67 -9.74
C SER A 170 -16.78 -0.80 -10.80
N LYS A 171 -15.47 -0.95 -10.98
CA LYS A 171 -14.68 -0.18 -11.97
C LYS A 171 -13.61 -1.07 -12.59
N ASN A 172 -13.55 -1.12 -13.92
CA ASN A 172 -12.63 -1.98 -14.68
C ASN A 172 -12.70 -3.47 -14.29
N GLY A 173 -13.88 -3.94 -13.87
CA GLY A 173 -14.11 -5.31 -13.38
C GLY A 173 -13.74 -5.55 -11.91
N PHE A 174 -13.12 -4.59 -11.22
CA PHE A 174 -12.80 -4.66 -9.80
C PHE A 174 -13.96 -4.18 -8.93
N GLN A 175 -14.28 -4.91 -7.87
CA GLN A 175 -15.22 -4.51 -6.82
C GLN A 175 -14.43 -4.00 -5.61
N TRP A 176 -15.05 -3.13 -4.81
CA TRP A 176 -14.32 -2.29 -3.85
C TRP A 176 -14.90 -2.33 -2.45
N MET A 177 -13.98 -2.41 -1.47
CA MET A 177 -14.26 -2.14 -0.08
C MET A 177 -14.26 -0.63 0.20
N ASN A 178 -14.98 -0.21 1.23
CA ASN A 178 -15.04 1.18 1.69
C ASN A 178 -13.69 1.62 2.25
N ALA A 179 -12.92 2.38 1.48
CA ALA A 179 -11.60 2.84 1.88
C ALA A 179 -11.62 3.92 2.99
N PHE A 180 -12.80 4.43 3.36
CA PHE A 180 -13.01 5.41 4.42
C PHE A 180 -13.44 4.75 5.74
N ASP A 181 -13.70 3.44 5.74
CA ASP A 181 -14.04 2.66 6.93
C ASP A 181 -12.79 2.31 7.75
N PRO A 182 -12.72 2.67 9.05
CA PRO A 182 -11.64 2.26 9.92
C PRO A 182 -11.43 0.73 9.99
N GLU A 183 -12.47 -0.10 9.96
CA GLU A 183 -12.30 -1.56 10.02
C GLU A 183 -11.61 -2.11 8.77
N VAL A 184 -11.97 -1.60 7.59
CA VAL A 184 -11.34 -1.97 6.31
C VAL A 184 -9.89 -1.48 6.27
N GLN A 185 -9.62 -0.27 6.77
CA GLN A 185 -8.27 0.27 6.89
C GLN A 185 -7.41 -0.57 7.85
N ASP A 186 -7.96 -0.96 8.99
CA ASP A 186 -7.28 -1.71 10.04
C ASP A 186 -7.04 -3.17 9.62
N PHE A 187 -7.94 -3.76 8.84
CA PHE A 187 -7.74 -5.05 8.17
C PHE A 187 -6.53 -5.02 7.22
N LEU A 188 -6.46 -4.04 6.31
CA LEU A 188 -5.32 -3.92 5.39
C LEU A 188 -4.01 -3.60 6.12
N LEU A 189 -4.04 -2.75 7.16
CA LEU A 189 -2.87 -2.50 8.01
C LEU A 189 -2.44 -3.75 8.78
N SER A 190 -3.37 -4.62 9.18
CA SER A 190 -3.05 -5.89 9.82
C SER A 190 -2.31 -6.82 8.86
N LEU A 191 -2.72 -6.92 7.59
CA LEU A 191 -1.99 -7.68 6.57
C LEU A 191 -0.60 -7.09 6.27
N ILE A 192 -0.47 -5.76 6.24
CA ILE A 192 0.83 -5.11 6.05
C ILE A 192 1.75 -5.38 7.25
N SER A 193 1.23 -5.25 8.47
CA SER A 193 1.98 -5.50 9.71
C SER A 193 2.43 -6.96 9.82
N GLU A 194 1.53 -7.91 9.52
CA GLU A 194 1.83 -9.34 9.53
C GLU A 194 2.98 -9.68 8.57
N VAL A 195 3.07 -9.05 7.39
CA VAL A 195 4.22 -9.24 6.49
C VAL A 195 5.49 -8.60 7.06
N VAL A 196 5.42 -7.36 7.55
CA VAL A 196 6.59 -6.63 8.09
C VAL A 196 7.16 -7.35 9.31
N GLU A 197 6.33 -7.89 10.20
CA GLU A 197 6.76 -8.56 11.42
C GLU A 197 7.39 -9.93 11.13
N ASN A 198 6.74 -10.75 10.31
CA ASN A 198 7.09 -12.17 10.16
C ASN A 198 8.12 -12.48 9.06
N TYR A 199 8.31 -11.58 8.08
CA TYR A 199 9.21 -11.83 6.94
C TYR A 199 10.40 -10.86 6.91
N ASP A 200 11.52 -11.33 6.38
CA ASP A 200 12.71 -10.52 6.08
C ASP A 200 12.57 -9.88 4.68
N ILE A 201 11.50 -9.08 4.51
CA ILE A 201 11.31 -8.27 3.32
C ILE A 201 12.19 -7.01 3.37
N ASP A 202 12.41 -6.38 2.21
CA ASP A 202 13.15 -5.13 2.08
C ASP A 202 12.24 -3.91 1.85
N GLY A 203 10.96 -4.16 1.56
CA GLY A 203 9.99 -3.10 1.34
C GLY A 203 8.53 -3.56 1.26
N ILE A 204 7.63 -2.59 1.40
CA ILE A 204 6.19 -2.68 1.17
C ILE A 204 5.84 -1.78 -0.01
N GLN A 205 5.00 -2.27 -0.91
CA GLN A 205 4.50 -1.49 -2.04
C GLN A 205 2.97 -1.52 -2.16
N GLY A 206 2.34 -0.34 -2.18
CA GLY A 206 0.97 -0.18 -2.68
C GLY A 206 0.93 0.15 -4.19
N ASP A 207 -0.25 0.09 -4.79
CA ASP A 207 -0.45 0.22 -6.24
C ASP A 207 -1.57 1.23 -6.58
N ASP A 208 -2.07 1.23 -7.82
CA ASP A 208 -3.28 1.93 -8.28
C ASP A 208 -4.57 1.57 -7.49
N ARG A 209 -4.48 0.65 -6.52
CA ARG A 209 -5.57 0.27 -5.59
C ARG A 209 -5.24 0.51 -4.11
N LEU A 210 -4.03 0.95 -3.76
CA LEU A 210 -3.61 1.14 -2.36
C LEU A 210 -2.73 2.40 -2.16
N PRO A 211 -3.12 3.35 -1.29
CA PRO A 211 -4.50 3.61 -0.87
C PRO A 211 -5.28 4.22 -2.04
N ALA A 212 -6.47 3.70 -2.34
CA ALA A 212 -7.31 4.15 -3.46
C ALA A 212 -8.79 3.80 -3.25
N ASN A 213 -9.67 4.56 -3.87
CA ASN A 213 -11.05 4.15 -4.11
C ASN A 213 -11.56 4.86 -5.37
N PRO A 214 -12.33 4.21 -6.25
CA PRO A 214 -12.88 4.87 -7.43
C PRO A 214 -13.57 6.18 -7.08
N SER A 215 -13.43 7.20 -7.94
CA SER A 215 -14.08 8.49 -7.73
C SER A 215 -15.61 8.40 -7.65
N THR A 216 -16.23 7.28 -8.04
CA THR A 216 -17.66 6.99 -7.88
C THR A 216 -18.07 6.58 -6.46
N ALA A 217 -17.13 6.25 -5.58
CA ALA A 217 -17.38 5.67 -4.25
C ALA A 217 -17.58 6.70 -3.13
N GLY A 218 -17.84 6.23 -1.91
CA GLY A 218 -17.95 7.05 -0.70
C GLY A 218 -19.36 7.58 -0.43
N TYR A 219 -20.38 6.95 -1.01
CA TYR A 219 -21.80 7.24 -0.78
C TYR A 219 -22.48 6.23 0.16
N ASP A 220 -21.67 5.43 0.86
CA ASP A 220 -22.08 4.65 2.03
C ASP A 220 -22.45 5.54 3.23
N GLU A 221 -23.24 5.00 4.16
CA GLU A 221 -23.77 5.75 5.31
C GLU A 221 -22.67 6.33 6.20
N LEU A 222 -21.57 5.60 6.38
CA LEU A 222 -20.43 6.04 7.18
C LEU A 222 -19.77 7.27 6.56
N THR A 223 -19.40 7.19 5.28
CA THR A 223 -18.71 8.27 4.57
C THR A 223 -19.60 9.50 4.40
N ILE A 224 -20.88 9.32 4.09
CA ILE A 224 -21.87 10.42 4.06
C ILE A 224 -21.99 11.10 5.44
N SER A 225 -22.01 10.32 6.52
CA SER A 225 -22.11 10.85 7.90
C SER A 225 -20.85 11.60 8.32
N LEU A 226 -19.67 11.11 7.94
CA LEU A 226 -18.40 11.81 8.11
C LEU A 226 -18.37 13.14 7.35
N TYR A 227 -18.84 13.17 6.09
CA TYR A 227 -18.91 14.40 5.30
C TYR A 227 -19.86 15.41 5.93
N LYS A 228 -21.10 14.99 6.27
CA LYS A 228 -22.09 15.84 6.93
C LYS A 228 -21.57 16.46 8.23
N LYS A 229 -20.86 15.67 9.05
CA LYS A 229 -20.26 16.13 10.30
C LYS A 229 -19.25 17.27 10.10
N GLU A 230 -18.50 17.24 9.00
CA GLU A 230 -17.47 18.24 8.67
C GLU A 230 -18.01 19.43 7.85
N HIS A 231 -19.20 19.30 7.25
CA HIS A 231 -19.84 20.32 6.41
C HIS A 231 -21.17 20.82 7.00
N ASN A 232 -21.27 20.96 8.32
CA ASN A 232 -22.43 21.55 9.02
C ASN A 232 -23.79 20.89 8.66
N GLY A 233 -23.79 19.58 8.45
CA GLY A 233 -24.97 18.78 8.09
C GLY A 233 -25.26 18.69 6.59
N GLN A 234 -24.51 19.37 5.72
CA GLN A 234 -24.69 19.28 4.27
C GLN A 234 -24.33 17.88 3.74
N ALA A 235 -25.16 17.33 2.85
CA ALA A 235 -24.87 16.08 2.16
C ALA A 235 -23.77 16.28 1.10
N PRO A 236 -22.99 15.24 0.75
CA PRO A 236 -22.01 15.35 -0.32
C PRO A 236 -22.69 15.59 -1.69
N PRO A 237 -21.99 16.27 -2.62
CA PRO A 237 -22.43 16.46 -3.99
C PRO A 237 -22.83 15.14 -4.67
N GLN A 238 -23.89 15.18 -5.47
CA GLN A 238 -24.33 14.03 -6.27
C GLN A 238 -23.43 13.76 -7.47
N ASP A 239 -22.74 14.79 -7.97
CA ASP A 239 -21.65 14.61 -8.91
C ASP A 239 -20.43 14.06 -8.16
N TYR A 240 -20.07 12.82 -8.47
CA TYR A 240 -18.93 12.14 -7.88
C TYR A 240 -17.57 12.68 -8.37
N LYS A 241 -17.58 13.57 -9.39
CA LYS A 241 -16.43 14.36 -9.88
C LYS A 241 -16.41 15.80 -9.36
N ASP A 242 -17.34 16.20 -8.49
CA ASP A 242 -17.29 17.51 -7.85
C ASP A 242 -15.90 17.73 -7.20
N PRO A 243 -15.20 18.84 -7.49
CA PRO A 243 -13.83 19.04 -7.06
C PRO A 243 -13.64 18.99 -5.54
N ASP A 244 -14.54 19.59 -4.76
CA ASP A 244 -14.45 19.62 -3.29
C ASP A 244 -14.69 18.23 -2.70
N TRP A 245 -15.59 17.46 -3.30
CA TRP A 245 -15.87 16.08 -2.91
C TRP A 245 -14.75 15.09 -3.28
N VAL A 246 -14.11 15.27 -4.44
CA VAL A 246 -12.87 14.55 -4.81
C VAL A 246 -11.75 14.90 -3.83
N ASP A 247 -11.54 16.18 -3.55
CA ASP A 247 -10.50 16.67 -2.65
C ASP A 247 -10.67 16.17 -1.21
N TRP A 248 -11.90 16.20 -0.68
CA TRP A 248 -12.19 15.75 0.68
C TRP A 248 -11.92 14.26 0.87
N ARG A 249 -12.33 13.42 -0.09
CA ARG A 249 -12.05 11.97 -0.04
C ARG A 249 -10.57 11.67 -0.27
N ALA A 250 -9.92 12.35 -1.20
CA ALA A 250 -8.47 12.21 -1.41
C ALA A 250 -7.67 12.57 -0.15
N LYS A 251 -8.01 13.66 0.55
CA LYS A 251 -7.41 14.04 1.84
C LYS A 251 -7.53 12.94 2.90
N ARG A 252 -8.61 12.14 2.89
CA ARG A 252 -8.79 10.99 3.79
C ARG A 252 -7.91 9.81 3.42
N LEU A 253 -7.78 9.49 2.13
CA LEU A 253 -6.84 8.46 1.68
C LEU A 253 -5.38 8.88 1.90
N ASN A 254 -5.07 10.18 1.86
CA ASN A 254 -3.77 10.72 2.23
C ASN A 254 -3.43 10.46 3.71
N LEU A 255 -4.41 10.56 4.61
CA LEU A 255 -4.23 10.17 6.01
C LEU A 255 -4.02 8.65 6.17
N PHE A 256 -4.64 7.82 5.33
CA PHE A 256 -4.36 6.38 5.34
C PHE A 256 -2.98 6.04 4.74
N ALA A 257 -2.51 6.77 3.71
CA ALA A 257 -1.13 6.68 3.22
C ALA A 257 -0.12 6.97 4.36
N LYS A 258 -0.37 8.02 5.14
CA LYS A 258 0.39 8.34 6.35
C LYS A 258 0.38 7.18 7.35
N ARG A 259 -0.80 6.60 7.66
CA ARG A 259 -0.93 5.46 8.58
C ARG A 259 -0.09 4.26 8.13
N ILE A 260 -0.14 3.90 6.83
CA ILE A 260 0.70 2.82 6.28
C ILE A 260 2.18 3.11 6.52
N TYR A 261 2.66 4.31 6.14
CA TYR A 261 4.05 4.69 6.30
C TYR A 261 4.50 4.67 7.77
N GLU A 262 3.74 5.30 8.66
CA GLU A 262 4.04 5.32 10.10
C GLU A 262 4.05 3.91 10.70
N THR A 263 3.07 3.06 10.38
CA THR A 263 3.03 1.67 10.86
C THR A 263 4.27 0.89 10.42
N VAL A 264 4.63 0.92 9.13
CA VAL A 264 5.82 0.22 8.64
C VAL A 264 7.10 0.73 9.33
N LYS A 265 7.29 2.06 9.40
CA LYS A 265 8.51 2.65 9.99
C LYS A 265 8.60 2.48 11.51
N ILE A 266 7.48 2.31 12.21
CA ILE A 266 7.44 1.97 13.65
C ILE A 266 7.85 0.51 13.88
N LEU A 267 7.38 -0.42 13.03
CA LEU A 267 7.69 -1.84 13.14
C LEU A 267 9.15 -2.14 12.74
N LYS A 268 9.58 -1.66 11.57
CA LYS A 268 10.94 -1.81 11.04
C LYS A 268 11.31 -0.58 10.20
N SER A 269 12.15 0.30 10.74
CA SER A 269 12.44 1.63 10.16
C SER A 269 13.26 1.62 8.86
N ASP A 270 13.94 0.51 8.58
CA ASP A 270 14.77 0.25 7.41
C ASP A 270 13.98 -0.28 6.19
N ILE A 271 12.76 -0.79 6.39
CA ILE A 271 11.86 -1.24 5.33
C ILE A 271 11.43 -0.07 4.45
N VAL A 272 11.61 -0.20 3.14
CA VAL A 272 11.23 0.83 2.16
C VAL A 272 9.71 0.82 1.94
N VAL A 273 9.08 1.99 1.88
CA VAL A 273 7.65 2.13 1.54
C VAL A 273 7.52 2.83 0.18
N THR A 274 7.08 2.10 -0.84
CA THR A 274 6.80 2.66 -2.17
C THR A 274 5.32 2.60 -2.53
N MET A 275 4.90 3.43 -3.48
CA MET A 275 3.56 3.38 -4.06
C MET A 275 3.65 3.45 -5.59
N ALA A 276 2.85 2.67 -6.30
CA ALA A 276 2.88 2.55 -7.77
C ALA A 276 1.58 3.04 -8.46
N PRO A 277 1.09 4.26 -8.16
CA PRO A 277 -0.19 4.72 -8.67
C PRO A 277 -0.18 4.94 -10.18
N SER A 278 -1.37 5.16 -10.74
CA SER A 278 -1.47 5.77 -12.07
C SER A 278 -0.94 7.23 -12.06
N ILE A 279 -0.82 7.79 -13.25
CA ILE A 279 -0.28 9.14 -13.50
C ILE A 279 -1.16 10.25 -12.91
N PHE A 280 -0.56 11.35 -12.43
CA PHE A 280 -1.30 12.52 -11.95
C PHE A 280 -1.72 13.44 -13.14
N PRO A 281 -2.85 14.17 -13.05
CA PRO A 281 -3.88 14.16 -12.00
C PRO A 281 -4.87 13.00 -12.07
N TRP A 282 -4.83 12.18 -13.12
CA TRP A 282 -5.79 11.09 -13.36
C TRP A 282 -5.93 10.12 -12.16
N SER A 283 -4.85 9.79 -11.46
CA SER A 283 -4.89 8.94 -10.26
C SER A 283 -5.69 9.54 -9.10
N LYS A 284 -5.64 10.87 -8.91
CA LYS A 284 -6.50 11.59 -7.98
C LYS A 284 -7.94 11.69 -8.50
N GLU A 285 -8.11 12.08 -9.75
CA GLU A 285 -9.42 12.30 -10.37
C GLU A 285 -10.25 11.01 -10.48
N GLU A 286 -9.62 9.86 -10.74
CA GLU A 286 -10.29 8.58 -10.99
C GLU A 286 -10.28 7.61 -9.81
N TYR A 287 -9.28 7.71 -8.92
CA TYR A 287 -9.01 6.75 -7.83
C TYR A 287 -8.67 7.42 -6.49
N LEU A 288 -8.81 8.74 -6.39
CA LEU A 288 -8.63 9.52 -5.17
C LEU A 288 -7.18 9.43 -4.61
N GLN A 289 -6.22 9.01 -5.44
CA GLN A 289 -4.81 8.87 -5.11
C GLN A 289 -4.03 10.18 -5.33
N ASP A 290 -3.97 11.02 -4.30
CA ASP A 290 -3.24 12.28 -4.32
C ASP A 290 -1.76 12.09 -3.92
N TRP A 291 -1.02 11.32 -4.74
CA TRP A 291 0.37 10.99 -4.47
C TRP A 291 1.34 12.17 -4.33
N PRO A 292 1.16 13.35 -4.97
CA PRO A 292 2.02 14.51 -4.73
C PRO A 292 2.03 14.93 -3.26
N THR A 293 0.88 14.82 -2.57
CA THR A 293 0.77 15.06 -1.13
C THR A 293 1.54 14.01 -0.32
N TRP A 294 1.55 12.73 -0.73
CA TRP A 294 2.30 11.68 -0.02
C TRP A 294 3.81 11.93 -0.12
N VAL A 295 4.30 12.26 -1.32
CA VAL A 295 5.70 12.65 -1.52
C VAL A 295 5.99 13.91 -0.71
N GLN A 296 5.19 14.98 -0.83
CA GLN A 296 5.44 16.26 -0.15
C GLN A 296 5.58 16.12 1.37
N ASN A 297 4.81 15.23 2.00
CA ASN A 297 4.84 15.02 3.45
C ASN A 297 5.79 13.89 3.90
N GLY A 298 6.46 13.20 2.97
CA GLY A 298 7.34 12.07 3.31
C GLY A 298 6.59 10.84 3.82
N TRP A 299 5.40 10.57 3.27
CA TRP A 299 4.60 9.36 3.55
C TRP A 299 4.84 8.24 2.53
N VAL A 300 5.88 8.39 1.71
CA VAL A 300 6.50 7.38 0.84
C VAL A 300 7.99 7.67 0.76
N ASP A 301 8.80 6.63 0.54
CA ASP A 301 10.24 6.75 0.23
C ASP A 301 10.49 6.92 -1.28
N ALA A 302 9.58 6.39 -2.12
CA ALA A 302 9.56 6.63 -3.56
C ALA A 302 8.14 6.51 -4.15
N ILE A 303 7.91 7.20 -5.26
CA ILE A 303 6.70 7.09 -6.07
C ILE A 303 7.01 6.48 -7.43
N ILE A 304 6.22 5.50 -7.85
CA ILE A 304 6.50 4.67 -9.03
C ILE A 304 5.36 4.78 -10.06
N PRO A 305 5.10 5.97 -10.63
CA PRO A 305 3.93 6.20 -11.47
C PRO A 305 3.98 5.32 -12.74
N GLN A 306 2.84 4.75 -13.09
CA GLN A 306 2.68 3.85 -14.24
C GLN A 306 2.73 4.62 -15.58
N VAL A 307 3.94 4.93 -16.09
CA VAL A 307 4.17 5.65 -17.37
C VAL A 307 3.98 4.73 -18.59
N TYR A 308 2.91 3.93 -18.59
CA TYR A 308 2.64 2.90 -19.58
C TYR A 308 2.13 3.53 -20.88
N ARG A 309 3.02 3.69 -21.86
CA ARG A 309 2.74 4.39 -23.14
C ARG A 309 3.33 3.64 -24.33
N TYR A 310 2.60 3.66 -25.44
CA TYR A 310 2.89 2.86 -26.64
C TYR A 310 3.80 3.56 -27.67
N ASN A 311 4.14 4.83 -27.46
CA ASN A 311 5.03 5.59 -28.33
C ASN A 311 5.85 6.63 -27.53
N LEU A 312 6.97 7.07 -28.11
CA LEU A 312 7.91 7.97 -27.41
C LEU A 312 7.32 9.35 -27.08
N LYS A 313 6.51 9.95 -27.96
CA LYS A 313 5.94 11.28 -27.69
C LYS A 313 5.05 11.22 -26.45
N ALA A 314 4.14 10.24 -26.41
CA ALA A 314 3.25 10.03 -25.27
C ALA A 314 4.01 9.68 -23.99
N TYR A 315 5.05 8.82 -24.07
CA TYR A 315 5.90 8.51 -22.92
C TYR A 315 6.58 9.76 -22.35
N THR A 316 7.26 10.53 -23.21
CA THR A 316 7.96 11.76 -22.83
C THR A 316 7.00 12.77 -22.20
N THR A 317 5.89 13.11 -22.85
CA THR A 317 4.89 14.05 -22.31
C THR A 317 4.29 13.58 -21.00
N THR A 318 4.06 12.27 -20.83
CA THR A 318 3.52 11.73 -19.57
C THR A 318 4.55 11.83 -18.44
N LEU A 319 5.82 11.49 -18.72
CA LEU A 319 6.89 11.58 -17.73
C LEU A 319 7.14 13.05 -17.31
N ASP A 320 7.16 13.97 -18.28
CA ASP A 320 7.31 15.41 -18.02
C ASP A 320 6.17 15.93 -17.13
N ALA A 321 4.92 15.62 -17.47
CA ALA A 321 3.76 16.03 -16.67
C ALA A 321 3.81 15.49 -15.23
N ASN A 322 4.29 14.25 -14.99
CA ASN A 322 4.40 13.73 -13.62
C ASN A 322 5.56 14.38 -12.85
N LEU A 323 6.65 14.76 -13.53
CA LEU A 323 7.74 15.53 -12.90
C LEU A 323 7.30 16.95 -12.52
N GLU A 324 6.38 17.57 -13.24
CA GLU A 324 5.80 18.88 -12.87
C GLU A 324 5.00 18.84 -11.56
N PHE A 325 4.47 17.68 -11.16
CA PHE A 325 3.78 17.47 -9.89
C PHE A 325 4.70 16.98 -8.75
N MET A 326 5.98 16.73 -9.01
CA MET A 326 6.92 16.39 -7.95
C MET A 326 7.23 17.61 -7.07
N PRO A 327 7.25 17.45 -5.73
CA PRO A 327 7.78 18.48 -4.84
C PRO A 327 9.23 18.85 -5.20
N LYS A 328 9.56 20.13 -5.11
CA LYS A 328 10.88 20.66 -5.43
C LYS A 328 11.98 19.97 -4.61
N ASN A 329 13.07 19.59 -5.27
CA ASN A 329 14.22 18.86 -4.70
C ASN A 329 13.91 17.42 -4.24
N ARG A 330 12.76 16.85 -4.65
CA ARG A 330 12.39 15.44 -4.43
C ARG A 330 12.25 14.66 -5.73
N GLU A 331 12.65 15.23 -6.87
CA GLU A 331 12.43 14.68 -8.21
C GLU A 331 13.07 13.29 -8.40
N THR A 332 14.15 12.99 -7.65
CA THR A 332 14.83 11.68 -7.64
C THR A 332 14.05 10.55 -6.97
N GLU A 333 12.98 10.87 -6.24
CA GLU A 333 12.08 9.89 -5.62
C GLU A 333 11.02 9.36 -6.61
N LEU A 334 10.91 9.98 -7.80
CA LEU A 334 10.10 9.46 -8.90
C LEU A 334 10.87 8.39 -9.66
N ILE A 335 10.37 7.16 -9.64
CA ILE A 335 10.90 6.03 -10.38
C ILE A 335 9.92 5.68 -11.52
N PRO A 336 10.26 5.89 -12.80
CA PRO A 336 9.32 5.61 -13.89
C PRO A 336 8.93 4.12 -13.96
N GLY A 337 7.62 3.84 -13.88
CA GLY A 337 7.05 2.53 -14.22
C GLY A 337 7.03 2.33 -15.74
N VAL A 338 7.78 1.34 -16.25
CA VAL A 338 7.98 1.08 -17.68
C VAL A 338 7.29 -0.21 -18.10
N LEU A 339 6.35 -0.09 -19.02
CA LEU A 339 5.63 -1.25 -19.58
C LEU A 339 6.55 -2.09 -20.49
N LEU A 340 6.65 -3.39 -20.18
CA LEU A 340 7.25 -4.44 -21.01
C LEU A 340 6.23 -5.38 -21.64
N LYS A 341 5.09 -5.65 -20.99
CA LYS A 341 4.05 -6.54 -21.54
C LYS A 341 2.67 -6.24 -20.97
N VAL A 342 1.64 -6.25 -21.84
CA VAL A 342 0.23 -6.34 -21.45
C VAL A 342 -0.54 -7.05 -22.56
N GLY A 343 -1.18 -8.18 -22.23
CA GLY A 343 -1.72 -9.10 -23.26
C GLY A 343 -0.65 -9.44 -24.31
N ASP A 344 -1.00 -9.28 -25.58
CA ASP A 344 -0.09 -9.49 -26.72
C ASP A 344 0.86 -8.32 -26.99
N TYR A 345 0.66 -7.15 -26.35
CA TYR A 345 1.56 -6.02 -26.56
C TYR A 345 2.92 -6.25 -25.90
N VAL A 346 3.97 -6.04 -26.69
CA VAL A 346 5.38 -6.04 -26.28
C VAL A 346 6.09 -4.87 -27.00
N PRO A 347 6.80 -3.96 -26.30
CA PRO A 347 7.45 -2.82 -26.92
C PRO A 347 8.70 -3.24 -27.70
N SER A 348 8.96 -2.58 -28.83
CA SER A 348 10.19 -2.85 -29.58
C SER A 348 11.45 -2.48 -28.76
N LYS A 349 12.55 -3.24 -28.93
CA LYS A 349 13.87 -2.96 -28.33
C LYS A 349 14.36 -1.53 -28.63
N ARG A 350 14.00 -0.96 -29.79
CA ARG A 350 14.28 0.43 -30.17
C ARG A 350 13.49 1.43 -29.31
N PHE A 351 12.25 1.08 -28.95
CA PHE A 351 11.39 1.91 -28.10
C PHE A 351 11.81 1.83 -26.63
N LEU A 352 12.06 0.64 -26.07
CA LEU A 352 12.65 0.48 -24.73
C LEU A 352 13.91 1.33 -24.54
N ARG A 353 14.89 1.20 -25.46
CA ARG A 353 16.12 2.00 -25.43
C ARG A 353 15.87 3.51 -25.48
N LYS A 354 14.78 3.95 -26.12
CA LYS A 354 14.38 5.35 -26.17
C LYS A 354 13.74 5.80 -24.84
N MET A 355 12.89 4.98 -24.22
CA MET A 355 12.29 5.28 -22.90
C MET A 355 13.38 5.43 -21.82
N ILE A 356 14.29 4.46 -21.69
CA ILE A 356 15.40 4.56 -20.71
C ILE A 356 16.28 5.78 -20.99
N LYS A 357 16.61 6.09 -22.25
CA LYS A 357 17.35 7.33 -22.58
C LYS A 357 16.54 8.62 -22.34
N THR A 358 15.21 8.56 -22.29
CA THR A 358 14.36 9.69 -21.90
C THR A 358 14.38 9.90 -20.38
N ASN A 359 14.40 8.82 -19.58
CA ASN A 359 14.57 8.83 -18.13
C ASN A 359 15.92 9.49 -17.75
N ARG A 360 17.03 8.95 -18.29
CA ARG A 360 18.39 9.48 -18.00
C ARG A 360 18.56 10.95 -18.36
N LYS A 361 17.91 11.41 -19.44
CA LYS A 361 17.89 12.84 -19.84
C LYS A 361 17.18 13.78 -18.84
N ARG A 362 16.42 13.24 -17.89
CA ARG A 362 15.76 13.95 -16.78
C ARG A 362 16.46 13.73 -15.44
N GLY A 363 17.66 13.14 -15.44
CA GLY A 363 18.38 12.77 -14.21
C GLY A 363 17.82 11.53 -13.50
N LEU A 364 16.86 10.82 -14.11
CA LEU A 364 16.26 9.61 -13.53
C LEU A 364 17.11 8.38 -13.92
N ASP A 365 17.90 7.89 -12.98
CA ASP A 365 18.79 6.73 -13.12
C ASP A 365 18.14 5.39 -12.69
N SER A 366 16.87 5.44 -12.25
CA SER A 366 16.04 4.33 -11.75
C SER A 366 14.86 4.02 -12.68
N GLU A 367 14.35 2.78 -12.68
CA GLU A 367 13.05 2.40 -13.25
C GLU A 367 12.55 1.04 -12.72
N VAL A 368 11.23 0.83 -12.74
CA VAL A 368 10.60 -0.48 -12.43
C VAL A 368 9.82 -0.98 -13.65
N PHE A 369 9.93 -2.27 -13.96
CA PHE A 369 9.39 -2.87 -15.19
C PHE A 369 8.11 -3.67 -14.96
N PHE A 370 7.05 -3.36 -15.70
CA PHE A 370 5.79 -4.11 -15.69
C PHE A 370 5.71 -5.04 -16.91
N PHE A 371 5.90 -6.35 -16.78
CA PHE A 371 6.18 -7.13 -15.58
C PHE A 371 7.14 -8.28 -15.93
N TYR A 372 7.41 -9.19 -14.99
CA TYR A 372 8.40 -10.27 -15.12
C TYR A 372 8.37 -11.04 -16.45
N GLU A 373 7.19 -11.39 -16.98
CA GLU A 373 7.06 -12.11 -18.25
C GLU A 373 7.62 -11.30 -19.43
N GLY A 374 7.51 -9.96 -19.40
CA GLY A 374 8.11 -9.07 -20.39
C GLY A 374 9.65 -9.04 -20.36
N LEU A 375 10.30 -9.50 -19.29
CA LEU A 375 11.76 -9.70 -19.29
C LEU A 375 12.18 -10.83 -20.23
N LYS A 376 11.37 -11.91 -20.33
CA LYS A 376 11.63 -13.07 -21.20
C LYS A 376 11.69 -12.66 -22.67
N GLU A 377 10.73 -11.84 -23.09
CA GLU A 377 10.64 -11.26 -24.45
C GLU A 377 11.83 -10.34 -24.83
N HIS A 378 12.64 -9.97 -23.84
CA HIS A 378 13.63 -8.89 -23.93
C HIS A 378 15.04 -9.29 -23.51
N GLU A 379 15.35 -10.59 -23.43
CA GLU A 379 16.66 -11.14 -23.06
C GLU A 379 17.85 -10.40 -23.70
N ARG A 380 17.88 -10.25 -25.03
CA ARG A 380 18.98 -9.54 -25.73
C ARG A 380 19.05 -8.03 -25.45
N PHE A 381 17.96 -7.40 -25.00
CA PHE A 381 17.99 -6.00 -24.55
C PHE A 381 18.61 -5.93 -23.15
N PHE A 382 18.11 -6.73 -22.21
CA PHE A 382 18.57 -6.69 -20.83
C PHE A 382 19.99 -7.22 -20.63
N SER A 383 20.39 -8.31 -21.30
CA SER A 383 21.75 -8.87 -21.18
C SER A 383 22.85 -8.05 -21.87
N LYS A 384 22.53 -7.21 -22.88
CA LYS A 384 23.56 -6.57 -23.74
C LYS A 384 23.45 -5.07 -23.91
N LEU A 385 22.26 -4.48 -23.79
CA LEU A 385 22.01 -3.06 -24.05
C LEU A 385 21.73 -2.30 -22.76
N TYR A 386 20.86 -2.82 -21.90
CA TYR A 386 20.44 -2.16 -20.66
C TYR A 386 21.60 -1.77 -19.72
N PRO A 387 22.62 -2.64 -19.45
CA PRO A 387 23.76 -2.26 -18.61
C PRO A 387 24.54 -1.07 -19.16
N LYS A 388 24.59 -0.93 -20.49
CA LYS A 388 25.29 0.16 -21.20
C LYS A 388 24.51 1.48 -21.20
N LEU A 389 23.26 1.48 -20.75
CA LEU A 389 22.44 2.69 -20.55
C LEU A 389 22.56 3.25 -19.13
N ASN A 390 23.28 2.54 -18.24
CA ASN A 390 23.46 2.90 -16.83
C ASN A 390 24.80 3.59 -16.54
N VAL A 391 25.65 3.77 -17.55
CA VAL A 391 26.85 4.61 -17.46
C VAL A 391 26.44 6.04 -17.77
N LYS A 392 26.71 6.98 -16.85
CA LYS A 392 26.53 8.42 -17.11
C LYS A 392 27.35 8.80 -18.36
N GLN A 393 26.69 9.39 -19.34
CA GLN A 393 27.31 9.89 -20.59
C GLN A 393 27.81 11.32 -20.39
#